data_AF-A0A8S4QKN6-F1
#
_entry.id   AF-A0A8S4QKN6-F1
#
_cell.length_a   1.000
_cell.length_b   1.000
_cell.length_c   1.000
_cell.angle_alpha   90.00
_cell.angle_beta   90.00
_cell.angle_gamma   90.00
#
_symmetry.space_group_name_H-M   'P 1'
#
loop_
_entity.id
_entity.type
_entity.pdbx_description
1 polymer ?
#
loop_
_entity_poly.entity_id
_entity_poly.type
_entity_poly.pdbx_seq_one_letter_code
_entity_poly.pdbx_strand_id
1 'polypeptide(L)' 'VTDSPLCRACMEKNETPTHVMLECTGVTEQREIYLGSPATIPEILSNLGGMLGFWKELGWLE' A
#
# COMPACT_ATOMS: atom_id res chain seq x y z
N VAL A 1 9.48 -22.21 -4.31
CA VAL A 1 9.77 -20.77 -4.37
C VAL A 1 9.28 -20.22 -3.05
N THR A 2 10.17 -19.87 -2.14
CA THR A 2 9.78 -19.15 -0.93
C THR A 2 9.41 -17.75 -1.38
N ASP A 3 8.12 -17.40 -1.28
CA ASP A 3 7.69 -16.02 -1.42
C ASP A 3 8.59 -15.18 -0.55
N SER A 4 9.34 -14.28 -1.18
CA SER A 4 10.25 -13.41 -0.45
C SER A 4 9.40 -12.64 0.55
N PRO A 5 9.77 -12.57 1.84
CA PRO A 5 9.00 -11.79 2.81
C PRO A 5 9.01 -10.30 2.48
N LEU A 6 9.83 -9.87 1.52
CA LEU A 6 10.01 -8.50 1.08
C LEU A 6 8.84 -8.01 0.24
N CYS A 7 8.50 -6.75 0.45
CA CYS A 7 7.51 -6.02 -0.32
C CYS A 7 7.85 -6.08 -1.80
N ARG A 8 6.91 -6.56 -2.60
CA ARG A 8 7.06 -6.74 -4.05
C ARG A 8 7.27 -5.42 -4.80
N ALA A 9 6.93 -4.29 -4.18
CA ALA A 9 7.10 -2.97 -4.77
C ALA A 9 8.50 -2.37 -4.52
N CYS A 10 9.01 -2.43 -3.30
CA CYS A 10 10.31 -1.81 -2.96
C CYS A 10 11.46 -2.81 -2.83
N MET A 11 11.18 -4.09 -2.56
CA MET A 11 12.16 -5.15 -2.30
C MET A 11 13.12 -4.86 -1.12
N GLU A 12 12.77 -3.94 -0.23
CA GLU A 12 13.63 -3.49 0.88
C GLU A 12 13.16 -3.93 2.27
N LYS A 13 11.84 -3.91 2.51
CA LYS A 13 11.23 -4.23 3.81
C LYS A 13 10.19 -5.31 3.66
N ASN A 14 9.77 -5.92 4.77
CA ASN A 14 8.72 -6.93 4.73
C ASN A 14 7.41 -6.39 4.16
N GLU A 15 6.73 -7.21 3.35
CA GLU A 15 5.40 -6.88 2.83
C GLU A 15 4.39 -6.92 3.96
N THR A 16 4.00 -5.75 4.45
CA THR A 16 2.90 -5.60 5.41
C THR A 16 1.95 -4.52 4.91
N PRO A 17 0.64 -4.58 5.25
CA PRO A 17 -0.31 -3.56 4.87
C PRO A 17 0.15 -2.16 5.34
N THR A 18 0.64 -2.05 6.57
CA THR A 18 1.16 -0.79 7.13
C THR A 18 2.34 -0.25 6.32
N HIS A 19 3.31 -1.11 5.99
CA HIS A 19 4.45 -0.69 5.17
C HIS A 19 3.96 -0.14 3.82
N VAL A 20 3.10 -0.88 3.11
CA VAL A 20 2.69 -0.48 1.76
C VAL A 20 1.82 0.77 1.77
N MET A 21 0.94 0.89 2.76
CA MET A 21 0.02 2.02 2.87
C MET A 21 0.64 3.31 3.42
N LEU A 22 1.74 3.26 4.18
CA LEU A 22 2.31 4.45 4.82
C LEU A 22 3.77 4.71 4.50
N GLU A 23 4.57 3.67 4.24
CA GLU A 23 6.03 3.80 4.22
C GLU A 23 6.66 3.48 2.87
N CYS A 24 6.02 2.64 2.07
CA CYS A 24 6.63 2.08 0.87
C CYS A 24 6.82 3.15 -0.19
N THR A 25 8.07 3.35 -0.60
CA THR A 25 8.45 4.31 -1.63
C THR A 25 8.05 3.85 -3.02
N GLY A 26 8.04 2.54 -3.27
CA GLY A 26 7.69 1.91 -4.55
C GLY A 26 6.22 2.06 -4.96
N VAL A 27 5.35 2.52 -4.06
CA VAL A 27 3.92 2.77 -4.34
C VAL A 27 3.50 4.21 -4.01
N THR A 28 4.46 5.13 -3.90
CA THR A 28 4.19 6.52 -3.48
C THR A 28 3.19 7.20 -4.40
N GLU A 29 3.31 7.00 -5.71
CA GLU A 29 2.42 7.59 -6.71
C GLU A 29 0.99 7.06 -6.56
N GLN A 30 0.81 5.74 -6.47
CA GLN A 30 -0.50 5.12 -6.27
C GLN A 30 -1.09 5.55 -4.91
N ARG A 31 -0.26 5.62 -3.87
CA ARG A 31 -0.71 6.09 -2.55
C ARG A 31 -1.20 7.53 -2.64
N GLU A 32 -0.53 8.41 -3.37
CA GLU A 32 -0.98 9.79 -3.55
C GLU A 32 -2.29 9.85 -4.33
N ILE A 33 -2.40 9.11 -5.45
CA ILE A 33 -3.60 9.10 -6.30
C ILE A 33 -4.84 8.61 -5.55
N TYR A 34 -4.70 7.54 -4.77
CA TYR A 34 -5.85 6.88 -4.13
C TYR A 34 -6.08 7.31 -2.67
N LEU A 35 -5.01 7.67 -1.95
CA LEU A 35 -5.04 7.97 -0.51
C LEU A 35 -4.61 9.40 -0.15
N GLY A 36 -3.96 10.14 -1.06
CA GLY A 36 -3.62 11.56 -0.90
C GLY A 36 -2.51 11.91 0.11
N SER A 37 -1.64 10.97 0.49
CA SER A 37 -0.64 11.07 1.56
C SER A 37 -1.17 10.95 3.00
N PRO A 38 -1.74 9.78 3.36
CA PRO A 38 -2.14 9.50 4.73
C PRO A 38 -0.92 9.42 5.66
N ALA A 39 -1.04 9.98 6.86
CA ALA A 39 -0.04 9.86 7.91
C ALA A 39 -0.31 8.66 8.84
N THR A 40 -1.57 8.20 8.90
CA THR A 40 -1.99 7.15 9.84
C THR A 40 -2.99 6.16 9.21
N ILE A 41 -3.06 4.95 9.76
CA ILE A 41 -4.05 3.93 9.32
C ILE A 41 -5.50 4.42 9.48
N PRO A 42 -5.90 5.10 10.58
CA PRO A 42 -7.26 5.64 10.69
C PRO A 42 -7.66 6.59 9.57
N GLU A 43 -6.74 7.43 9.06
CA GLU A 43 -7.01 8.30 7.91
C GLU A 43 -7.33 7.48 6.66
N ILE A 44 -6.61 6.39 6.43
CA ILE A 44 -6.86 5.48 5.31
C ILE A 44 -8.21 4.80 5.45
N LEU A 45 -8.51 4.29 6.65
CA LEU A 45 -9.79 3.63 6.93
C LEU A 45 -10.99 4.58 6.85
N SER A 46 -10.77 5.90 6.99
CA SER A 46 -11.81 6.91 6.76
C SER A 46 -12.19 7.05 5.29
N ASN A 47 -11.30 6.64 4.37
CA ASN A 47 -11.51 6.61 2.93
C ASN A 47 -11.43 5.17 2.39
N LEU A 48 -12.41 4.34 2.77
CA LEU A 48 -12.48 2.94 2.34
C LEU A 48 -12.50 2.77 0.81
N GLY A 49 -13.12 3.70 0.07
CA GLY A 49 -13.15 3.67 -1.38
C GLY A 49 -11.76 3.83 -2.00
N GLY A 50 -10.99 4.81 -1.54
CA GLY A 50 -9.59 5.01 -1.92
C GLY A 50 -8.72 3.81 -1.55
N MET A 51 -8.87 3.28 -0.32
CA MET A 51 -8.15 2.10 0.14
C MET A 51 -8.40 0.86 -0.75
N LEU A 52 -9.66 0.58 -1.10
CA LEU A 52 -9.98 -0.54 -1.97
C LEU A 52 -9.46 -0.33 -3.40
N GLY A 53 -9.57 0.89 -3.92
CA GLY A 53 -9.01 1.25 -5.23
C GLY A 53 -7.49 1.08 -5.28
N PHE A 54 -6.79 1.53 -4.24
CA PHE A 54 -5.35 1.38 -4.09
C PHE A 54 -4.93 -0.09 -4.12
N TRP A 55 -5.55 -0.95 -3.29
CA TRP A 55 -5.20 -2.37 -3.27
C TRP A 55 -5.52 -3.09 -4.59
N LYS A 56 -6.61 -2.71 -5.26
CA LYS A 56 -6.94 -3.24 -6.58
C LYS A 56 -5.89 -2.85 -7.63
N GLU A 57 -5.48 -1.59 -7.66
CA GLU A 57 -4.44 -1.09 -8.57
C GLU A 57 -3.12 -1.84 -8.38
N LEU A 58 -2.74 -2.11 -7.12
CA LEU A 58 -1.55 -2.88 -6.84
C LEU A 58 -1.67 -4.36 -7.22
N GLY A 59 -2.88 -4.86 -7.52
CA GLY A 59 -3.16 -6.27 -7.76
C GLY A 59 -3.17 -7.12 -6.48
N TRP A 60 -3.62 -6.54 -5.36
CA TRP A 60 -3.71 -7.19 -4.05
C TRP A 60 -5.13 -7.67 -3.71
N LEU A 61 -6.13 -7.16 -4.44
CA LEU A 61 -7.51 -7.64 -4.42
C LEU A 61 -7.83 -8.18 -5.81
N GLU A 62 -7.98 -9.50 -5.92
CA GLU A 62 -8.55 -10.19 -7.09
C GLU A 62 -10.08 -10.21 -7.02
#